data_AF-A0A328PST2-F1
#
_entry.id   AF-A0A328PST2-F1
#
_cell.length_a   1.000
_cell.length_b   1.000
_cell.length_c   1.000
_cell.angle_alpha   90.00
_cell.angle_beta   90.00
_cell.angle_gamma   90.00
#
_symmetry.space_group_name_H-M   'P 1'
#
loop_
_entity.id
_entity.type
_entity.pdbx_description
1 polymer ?
#
loop_
_entity_poly.entity_id
_entity_poly.type
_entity_poly.pdbx_seq_one_letter_code
_entity_poly.pdbx_strand_id
1 'polypeptide(L)'
;MINKLRALNTLLKDRTLANQKIEEWIGKKFEMLRTGAGGQVEKSFDDLFEIVQTEEKFDSEQRFYCLTFIDSKFIAAETNEINTKHCAYCNNSPCVADRLLLSQKIYMDTKQKHYLKLYIGCEGYASSPRFIPIKPKPEIGIPYGYCLLFFYLEHLLKDIPESIAKGMVLQEELRSCKFFVHSKTKIAKFNRECRPAFNSQKAIEWELYRFNRLKEEEEKAIQMCTFLKQIHW
;
A
#
# COMPACT_ATOMS: atom_id res chain seq x y z
N MET A 1 26.60 7.45 -18.36
CA MET A 1 25.32 6.74 -18.54
C MET A 1 25.37 5.31 -17.98
N ILE A 2 26.15 4.37 -18.53
CA ILE A 2 26.15 2.96 -18.05
C ILE A 2 26.54 2.81 -16.56
N ASN A 3 27.58 3.50 -16.08
CA ASN A 3 27.98 3.44 -14.66
C ASN A 3 26.92 4.05 -13.72
N LYS A 4 26.21 5.09 -14.17
CA LYS A 4 25.12 5.73 -13.41
C LYS A 4 23.92 4.77 -13.30
N LEU A 5 23.54 4.11 -14.39
CA LEU A 5 22.50 3.09 -14.40
C LEU A 5 22.84 1.90 -13.48
N ARG A 6 24.11 1.45 -13.49
CA ARG A 6 24.58 0.39 -12.58
C ARG A 6 24.46 0.82 -11.10
N ALA A 7 24.87 2.03 -10.75
CA ALA A 7 24.75 2.56 -9.40
C ALA A 7 23.27 2.68 -8.96
N LEU A 8 22.39 3.17 -9.84
CA LEU A 8 20.94 3.23 -9.57
C LEU A 8 20.34 1.84 -9.30
N ASN A 9 20.69 0.83 -10.12
CA ASN A 9 20.23 -0.54 -9.89
C ASN A 9 20.70 -1.11 -8.55
N THR A 10 21.92 -0.81 -8.12
CA THR A 10 22.42 -1.21 -6.79
C THR A 10 21.61 -0.53 -5.68
N LEU A 11 21.41 0.79 -5.75
CA LEU A 11 20.62 1.53 -4.76
C LEU A 11 19.18 1.01 -4.66
N LEU A 12 18.53 0.76 -5.81
CA LEU A 12 17.19 0.17 -5.87
C LEU A 12 17.15 -1.20 -5.19
N LYS A 13 18.13 -2.06 -5.46
CA LYS A 13 18.23 -3.39 -4.84
C LYS A 13 18.40 -3.29 -3.33
N ASP A 14 19.30 -2.45 -2.85
CA ASP A 14 19.61 -2.30 -1.43
C ASP A 14 18.42 -1.73 -0.66
N ARG A 15 17.74 -0.73 -1.22
CA ARG A 15 16.52 -0.14 -0.63
C ARG A 15 15.35 -1.10 -0.61
N THR A 16 15.17 -1.88 -1.68
CA THR A 16 14.13 -2.93 -1.74
C THR A 16 14.38 -3.97 -0.64
N LEU A 17 15.62 -4.43 -0.48
CA LEU A 17 15.98 -5.39 0.55
C LEU A 17 15.79 -4.82 1.97
N ALA A 18 16.15 -3.55 2.18
CA ALA A 18 15.92 -2.88 3.46
C ALA A 18 14.41 -2.79 3.78
N ASN A 19 13.58 -2.43 2.80
CA ASN A 19 12.13 -2.36 2.98
C ASN A 19 11.53 -3.73 3.33
N GLN A 20 11.96 -4.79 2.64
CA GLN A 20 11.56 -6.18 2.91
C GLN A 20 11.92 -6.62 4.33
N LYS A 21 13.15 -6.32 4.78
CA LYS A 21 13.58 -6.65 6.15
C LYS A 21 12.75 -5.95 7.22
N ILE A 22 12.35 -4.70 6.98
CA ILE A 22 11.47 -3.98 7.91
C ILE A 22 10.07 -4.61 7.93
N GLU A 23 9.53 -4.98 6.77
CA GLU A 23 8.23 -5.66 6.67
C GLU A 23 8.23 -6.99 7.43
N GLU A 24 9.26 -7.81 7.20
CA GLU A 24 9.43 -9.08 7.92
C GLU A 24 9.54 -8.88 9.43
N TRP A 25 10.25 -7.84 9.88
CA TRP A 25 10.38 -7.54 11.30
C TRP A 25 9.04 -7.13 11.91
N ILE A 26 8.26 -6.29 11.24
CA ILE A 26 6.91 -5.89 11.67
C ILE A 26 6.00 -7.12 11.75
N GLY A 27 6.00 -7.98 10.71
CA GLY A 27 5.22 -9.21 10.68
C GLY A 27 5.58 -10.15 11.83
N LYS A 28 6.88 -10.37 12.09
CA LYS A 28 7.35 -11.17 13.23
C LYS A 28 6.91 -10.57 14.57
N LYS A 29 6.98 -9.24 14.71
CA LYS A 29 6.49 -8.56 15.93
C LYS A 29 5.00 -8.79 16.15
N PHE A 30 4.20 -8.77 15.08
CA PHE A 30 2.78 -9.04 15.17
C PHE A 30 2.48 -10.50 15.54
N GLU A 31 3.20 -11.46 14.95
CA GLU A 31 3.06 -12.89 15.33
C GLU A 31 3.51 -13.16 16.77
N MET A 32 4.59 -12.54 17.24
CA MET A 32 5.01 -12.64 18.65
C MET A 32 3.94 -12.10 19.60
N LEU A 33 3.25 -11.02 19.22
CA LEU A 33 2.14 -10.48 19.99
C LEU A 33 0.99 -11.49 20.08
N ARG A 34 0.70 -12.18 18.98
CA ARG A 34 -0.38 -13.14 18.81
C ARG A 34 -0.15 -14.47 19.54
N THR A 35 1.10 -14.93 19.56
CA THR A 35 1.53 -16.18 20.24
C THR A 35 1.77 -16.00 21.74
N GLY A 36 1.89 -14.76 22.23
CA GLY A 36 2.11 -14.46 23.63
C GLY A 36 0.87 -14.69 24.51
N ALA A 37 1.08 -15.21 25.72
CA ALA A 37 0.02 -15.40 26.70
C ALA A 37 -0.77 -14.11 26.96
N GLY A 38 -2.10 -14.21 26.90
CA GLY A 38 -3.06 -13.15 27.18
C GLY A 38 -4.27 -13.26 26.26
N GLY A 39 -5.47 -13.14 26.83
CA GLY A 39 -6.72 -13.28 26.10
C GLY A 39 -6.83 -12.27 24.97
N GLN A 40 -7.12 -12.77 23.76
CA GLN A 40 -7.69 -11.96 22.70
C GLN A 40 -9.19 -11.87 22.91
N VAL A 41 -9.80 -10.77 22.49
CA VAL A 41 -11.25 -10.58 22.55
C VAL A 41 -11.77 -10.51 21.12
N GLU A 42 -12.87 -11.22 20.85
CA GLU A 42 -13.57 -11.13 19.58
C GLU A 42 -14.20 -9.74 19.43
N LYS A 43 -13.99 -9.11 18.27
CA LYS A 43 -14.54 -7.81 17.88
C LYS A 43 -15.05 -7.88 16.45
N SER A 44 -16.15 -7.18 16.20
CA SER A 44 -16.66 -7.00 14.84
C SER A 44 -15.78 -6.04 14.04
N PHE A 45 -15.99 -5.99 12.72
CA PHE A 45 -15.37 -4.97 11.88
C PHE A 45 -15.71 -3.55 12.37
N ASP A 46 -17.00 -3.27 12.60
CA ASP A 46 -17.51 -1.96 13.02
C ASP A 46 -17.03 -1.56 14.42
N ASP A 47 -16.63 -2.52 15.27
CA ASP A 47 -15.97 -2.22 16.53
C ASP A 47 -14.58 -1.61 16.35
N LEU A 48 -13.89 -1.92 15.25
CA LEU A 48 -12.46 -1.65 15.05
C LEU A 48 -12.19 -0.61 13.96
N PHE A 49 -13.06 -0.55 12.97
CA PHE A 49 -12.86 0.16 11.73
C PHE A 49 -14.13 0.90 11.31
N GLU A 50 -13.93 1.93 10.50
CA GLU A 50 -15.00 2.65 9.81
C GLU A 50 -14.71 2.62 8.30
N ILE A 51 -15.71 2.27 7.49
CA ILE A 51 -15.63 2.51 6.05
C ILE A 51 -16.07 3.95 5.82
N VAL A 52 -15.13 4.79 5.41
CA VAL A 52 -15.39 6.23 5.24
C VAL A 52 -15.41 6.52 3.74
N GLN A 53 -16.60 6.40 3.15
CA GLN A 53 -16.84 6.93 1.80
C GLN A 53 -16.73 8.45 1.85
N THR A 54 -15.76 9.00 1.14
CA THR A 54 -15.60 10.45 0.98
C THR A 54 -16.21 10.87 -0.34
N GLU A 55 -16.93 11.98 -0.31
CA GLU A 55 -17.40 12.66 -1.52
C GLU A 55 -16.23 12.92 -2.46
N GLU A 56 -16.46 12.79 -3.77
CA GLU A 56 -15.44 12.96 -4.80
C GLU A 56 -14.78 14.35 -4.69
N LYS A 57 -13.53 14.37 -4.24
CA LYS A 57 -12.67 15.57 -4.29
C LYS A 57 -11.84 15.64 -5.57
N PHE A 58 -11.87 14.58 -6.38
CA PHE A 58 -11.08 14.48 -7.60
C PHE A 58 -11.97 14.60 -8.83
N ASP A 59 -11.50 15.33 -9.85
CA ASP A 59 -12.20 15.47 -11.12
C ASP A 59 -12.22 14.13 -11.88
N SER A 60 -13.11 14.01 -12.87
CA SER A 60 -13.23 12.81 -13.69
C SER A 60 -11.95 12.44 -14.44
N GLU A 61 -11.09 13.43 -14.72
CA GLU A 61 -9.81 13.24 -15.40
C GLU A 61 -8.76 12.64 -14.49
N GLN A 62 -8.85 12.76 -13.15
CA GLN A 62 -7.99 12.16 -12.11
C GLN A 62 -8.34 10.70 -11.76
N ARG A 63 -9.37 10.12 -12.40
CA ARG A 63 -9.94 8.83 -12.00
C ARG A 63 -9.09 7.59 -12.36
N PHE A 64 -8.08 7.69 -13.21
CA PHE A 64 -7.46 6.51 -13.80
C PHE A 64 -5.96 6.63 -14.05
N TYR A 65 -5.16 6.26 -13.04
CA TYR A 65 -3.87 5.62 -13.29
C TYR A 65 -3.75 4.25 -12.62
N CYS A 66 -2.96 3.40 -13.26
CA CYS A 66 -2.84 1.98 -12.99
C CYS A 66 -2.16 1.65 -11.64
N LEU A 67 -2.95 1.66 -10.55
CA LEU A 67 -2.63 1.00 -9.28
C LEU A 67 -2.23 -0.48 -9.45
N THR A 68 -2.56 -1.09 -10.59
CA THR A 68 -2.13 -2.43 -10.98
C THR A 68 -0.62 -2.60 -11.04
N PHE A 69 0.16 -1.52 -11.21
CA PHE A 69 1.64 -1.56 -11.23
C PHE A 69 2.30 -0.99 -9.97
N ILE A 70 1.50 -0.58 -8.97
CA ILE A 70 2.05 -0.12 -7.69
C ILE A 70 2.33 -1.34 -6.81
N ASP A 71 3.61 -1.66 -6.69
CA ASP A 71 4.15 -2.67 -5.77
C ASP A 71 4.56 -2.08 -4.41
N SER A 72 4.23 -0.81 -4.17
CA SER A 72 4.43 -0.12 -2.90
C SER A 72 3.21 -0.31 -2.00
N LYS A 73 3.44 -0.51 -0.70
CA LYS A 73 2.34 -0.57 0.28
C LYS A 73 1.87 0.82 0.69
N PHE A 74 2.70 1.85 0.54
CA PHE A 74 2.34 3.24 0.80
C PHE A 74 1.94 3.96 -0.49
N ILE A 75 0.67 4.34 -0.59
CA ILE A 75 0.24 5.20 -1.69
C ILE A 75 0.49 6.66 -1.25
N ALA A 76 1.54 7.25 -1.80
CA ALA A 76 1.92 8.63 -1.54
C ALA A 76 1.24 9.59 -2.53
N ALA A 77 0.66 10.68 -2.03
CA ALA A 77 0.20 11.80 -2.85
C ALA A 77 1.35 12.68 -3.38
N GLU A 78 2.59 12.45 -2.95
CA GLU A 78 3.76 13.28 -3.29
C GLU A 78 4.51 12.78 -4.52
N THR A 79 3.80 12.34 -5.56
CA THR A 79 4.40 12.15 -6.89
C THR A 79 4.42 13.47 -7.65
N ASN A 80 5.16 14.46 -7.11
CA ASN A 80 5.53 15.64 -7.88
C ASN A 80 6.68 15.27 -8.83
N GLU A 81 6.32 14.86 -10.05
CA GLU A 81 6.95 15.48 -11.21
C GLU A 81 5.91 16.43 -11.81
N ILE A 82 6.03 17.72 -11.51
CA ILE A 82 5.33 18.78 -12.24
C ILE A 82 5.94 18.76 -13.63
N ASN A 83 5.33 18.06 -14.58
CA ASN A 83 5.79 18.13 -15.97
C ASN A 83 4.69 18.42 -16.98
N THR A 84 3.45 18.63 -16.56
CA THR A 84 2.42 19.15 -17.47
C THR A 84 1.43 20.03 -16.71
N LYS A 85 1.25 21.28 -17.16
CA LYS A 85 0.18 22.19 -16.69
C LYS A 85 -1.24 21.63 -16.91
N HIS A 86 -1.36 20.43 -17.48
CA HIS A 86 -2.58 19.76 -17.90
C HIS A 86 -2.78 18.39 -17.25
N CYS A 87 -1.93 17.99 -16.29
CA CYS A 87 -2.12 16.73 -15.57
C CYS A 87 -2.64 17.01 -14.17
N ALA A 88 -3.95 16.89 -13.98
CA ALA A 88 -4.61 17.01 -12.68
C ALA A 88 -4.03 16.04 -11.62
N TYR A 89 -3.38 14.96 -12.04
CA TYR A 89 -2.73 13.97 -11.16
C TYR A 89 -1.40 14.41 -10.53
N CYS A 90 -0.66 15.32 -11.19
CA CYS A 90 0.62 15.83 -10.68
C CYS A 90 0.45 16.86 -9.56
N ASN A 91 -0.79 17.21 -9.21
CA ASN A 91 -1.14 18.29 -8.28
C ASN A 91 -1.87 17.79 -7.03
N ASN A 92 -1.66 16.53 -6.63
CA ASN A 92 -2.20 16.07 -5.36
C ASN A 92 -1.47 16.75 -4.21
N SER A 93 -2.23 17.36 -3.29
CA SER A 93 -1.65 17.97 -2.10
C SER A 93 -1.02 16.87 -1.23
N PRO A 94 0.17 17.13 -0.63
CA PRO A 94 0.76 16.24 0.36
C PRO A 94 -0.28 15.87 1.42
N CYS A 95 -0.44 14.58 1.67
CA CYS A 95 -1.41 14.09 2.64
C CYS A 95 -0.74 13.10 3.60
N VAL A 96 -1.19 13.14 4.86
CA VAL A 96 -0.75 12.22 5.89
C VAL A 96 -1.41 10.87 5.65
N ALA A 97 -0.63 9.80 5.72
CA ALA A 97 -1.15 8.45 5.54
C ALA A 97 -1.90 8.04 6.82
N ASP A 98 -3.21 8.23 6.82
CA ASP A 98 -4.10 8.10 7.96
C ASP A 98 -5.20 7.04 7.75
N ARG A 99 -5.18 6.35 6.60
CA ARG A 99 -6.18 5.35 6.21
C ARG A 99 -5.54 4.10 5.62
N LEU A 100 -6.30 3.03 5.67
CA LEU A 100 -6.02 1.79 4.95
C LEU A 100 -6.90 1.76 3.70
N LEU A 101 -6.35 1.37 2.57
CA LEU A 101 -7.06 1.31 1.30
C LEU A 101 -7.04 -0.14 0.84
N LEU A 102 -8.17 -0.84 0.95
CA LEU A 102 -8.29 -2.20 0.48
C LEU A 102 -8.69 -2.20 -0.99
N SER A 103 -8.01 -2.95 -1.84
CA SER A 103 -8.41 -3.14 -3.22
C SER A 103 -9.79 -3.81 -3.30
N GLN A 104 -10.74 -3.21 -4.01
CA GLN A 104 -11.99 -3.91 -4.34
C GLN A 104 -11.72 -5.09 -5.28
N LYS A 105 -10.76 -4.95 -6.20
CA LYS A 105 -10.38 -6.03 -7.11
C LYS A 105 -9.64 -7.14 -6.36
N ILE A 106 -9.99 -8.38 -6.66
CA ILE A 106 -9.22 -9.58 -6.27
C ILE A 106 -8.18 -9.86 -7.37
N TYR A 107 -6.93 -10.04 -6.95
CA TYR A 107 -5.82 -10.36 -7.84
C TYR A 107 -5.54 -11.86 -7.84
N MET A 108 -4.91 -12.34 -8.90
CA MET A 108 -4.42 -13.71 -9.02
C MET A 108 -2.91 -13.69 -9.18
N ASP A 109 -2.21 -14.59 -8.48
CA ASP A 109 -0.79 -14.82 -8.73
C ASP A 109 -0.57 -15.85 -9.85
N THR A 110 0.70 -16.09 -10.19
CA THR A 110 1.11 -17.06 -11.23
C THR A 110 0.78 -18.52 -10.88
N LYS A 111 0.40 -18.79 -9.63
CA LYS A 111 -0.01 -20.11 -9.12
C LYS A 111 -1.54 -20.21 -8.92
N GLN A 112 -2.31 -19.26 -9.46
CA GLN A 112 -3.77 -19.16 -9.29
C GLN A 112 -4.23 -18.97 -7.83
N LYS A 113 -3.36 -18.49 -6.93
CA LYS A 113 -3.76 -18.06 -5.58
C LYS A 113 -4.39 -16.67 -5.69
N HIS A 114 -5.60 -16.53 -5.17
CA HIS A 114 -6.30 -15.25 -5.06
C HIS A 114 -5.74 -14.44 -3.89
N TYR A 115 -5.57 -13.13 -4.06
CA TYR A 115 -5.14 -12.22 -3.01
C TYR A 115 -5.75 -10.82 -3.15
N LEU A 116 -5.86 -10.11 -2.03
CA LEU A 116 -6.25 -8.71 -1.97
C LEU A 116 -5.00 -7.87 -1.67
N LYS A 117 -4.95 -6.64 -2.20
CA LYS A 117 -3.91 -5.68 -1.87
C LYS A 117 -4.45 -4.72 -0.81
N LEU A 118 -3.73 -4.58 0.29
CA LEU A 118 -3.99 -3.59 1.32
C LEU A 118 -2.88 -2.55 1.29
N TYR A 119 -3.28 -1.28 1.18
CA TYR A 119 -2.36 -0.16 1.13
C TYR A 119 -2.55 0.75 2.34
N ILE A 120 -1.54 1.56 2.62
CA ILE A 120 -1.56 2.63 3.59
C ILE A 120 -1.53 3.93 2.79
N GLY A 121 -2.58 4.74 2.92
CA GLY A 121 -2.77 5.95 2.13
C GLY A 121 -3.51 7.02 2.93
N CYS A 122 -4.05 8.00 2.22
CA CYS A 122 -4.72 9.15 2.82
C CYS A 122 -6.11 9.38 2.21
N GLU A 123 -6.82 10.38 2.73
CA GLU A 123 -8.14 10.80 2.26
C GLU A 123 -8.21 11.09 0.75
N GLY A 124 -7.15 11.62 0.13
CA GLY A 124 -7.12 11.83 -1.32
C GLY A 124 -7.46 10.53 -2.07
N TYR A 125 -6.71 9.46 -1.84
CA TYR A 125 -6.95 8.18 -2.51
C TYR A 125 -8.21 7.44 -2.05
N ALA A 126 -8.82 7.86 -0.93
CA ALA A 126 -10.04 7.26 -0.41
C ALA A 126 -11.28 7.52 -1.28
N SER A 127 -11.27 8.53 -2.15
CA SER A 127 -12.36 8.80 -3.10
C SER A 127 -12.31 7.91 -4.35
N SER A 128 -11.26 7.12 -4.54
CA SER A 128 -11.16 6.23 -5.71
C SER A 128 -12.17 5.08 -5.60
N PRO A 129 -12.97 4.81 -6.65
CA PRO A 129 -13.92 3.71 -6.64
C PRO A 129 -13.24 2.33 -6.64
N ARG A 130 -11.92 2.26 -6.84
CA ARG A 130 -11.15 1.00 -6.82
C ARG A 130 -10.84 0.51 -5.41
N PHE A 131 -11.03 1.35 -4.41
CA PHE A 131 -10.69 1.06 -3.02
C PHE A 131 -11.91 1.05 -2.14
N ILE A 132 -11.84 0.25 -1.08
CA ILE A 132 -12.66 0.39 0.11
C ILE A 132 -11.78 1.14 1.12
N PRO A 133 -12.07 2.43 1.40
CA PRO A 133 -11.32 3.22 2.36
C PRO A 133 -11.71 2.84 3.78
N ILE A 134 -10.75 2.32 4.54
CA ILE A 134 -10.92 1.83 5.90
C ILE A 134 -10.13 2.73 6.85
N LYS A 135 -10.82 3.37 7.79
CA LYS A 135 -10.22 4.15 8.86
C LYS A 135 -10.19 3.32 10.14
N PRO A 136 -9.02 2.94 10.66
CA PRO A 136 -8.95 2.34 12.00
C PRO A 136 -9.41 3.34 13.05
N LYS A 137 -10.16 2.87 14.04
CA LYS A 137 -10.48 3.70 15.21
C LYS A 137 -9.20 4.14 15.94
N PRO A 138 -9.21 5.28 16.64
CA PRO A 138 -8.00 5.84 17.26
C PRO A 138 -7.24 4.86 18.17
N GLU A 139 -7.96 4.01 18.91
CA GLU A 139 -7.40 2.99 19.79
C GLU A 139 -6.72 1.84 19.05
N ILE A 140 -7.10 1.59 17.79
CA ILE A 140 -6.53 0.56 16.93
C ILE A 140 -5.29 1.10 16.24
N GLY A 141 -5.38 2.30 15.65
CA GLY A 141 -4.27 2.93 14.94
C GLY A 141 -3.83 2.20 13.66
N ILE A 142 -3.07 2.89 12.82
CA ILE A 142 -2.65 2.37 11.51
C ILE A 142 -1.72 1.16 11.59
N PRO A 143 -0.63 1.14 12.40
CA PRO A 143 0.29 0.01 12.38
C PRO A 143 -0.37 -1.32 12.75
N TYR A 144 -1.08 -1.34 13.88
CA TYR A 144 -1.81 -2.53 14.33
C TYR A 144 -2.99 -2.86 13.41
N GLY A 145 -3.77 -1.86 12.99
CA GLY A 145 -4.90 -2.05 12.09
C GLY A 145 -4.50 -2.64 10.73
N TYR A 146 -3.37 -2.17 10.16
CA TYR A 146 -2.80 -2.71 8.92
C TYR A 146 -2.42 -4.19 9.10
N CYS A 147 -1.63 -4.52 10.13
CA CYS A 147 -1.22 -5.91 10.37
C CYS A 147 -2.41 -6.83 10.65
N LEU A 148 -3.39 -6.35 11.43
CA LEU A 148 -4.60 -7.10 11.74
C LEU A 148 -5.40 -7.39 10.45
N LEU A 149 -5.72 -6.37 9.65
CA LEU A 149 -6.45 -6.59 8.42
C LEU A 149 -5.65 -7.46 7.45
N PHE A 150 -4.38 -7.16 7.22
CA PHE A 150 -3.52 -7.92 6.31
C PHE A 150 -3.51 -9.42 6.63
N PHE A 151 -3.39 -9.77 7.92
CA PHE A 151 -3.46 -11.16 8.37
C PHE A 151 -4.83 -11.79 8.09
N TYR A 152 -5.92 -11.10 8.43
CA TYR A 152 -7.27 -11.64 8.26
C TYR A 152 -7.75 -11.65 6.80
N LEU A 153 -7.21 -10.82 5.91
CA LEU A 153 -7.57 -10.82 4.50
C LEU A 153 -7.23 -12.14 3.80
N GLU A 154 -6.14 -12.81 4.22
CA GLU A 154 -5.81 -14.15 3.72
C GLU A 154 -6.86 -15.20 4.13
N HIS A 155 -7.49 -15.01 5.29
CA HIS A 155 -8.58 -15.86 5.77
C HIS A 155 -9.89 -15.50 5.08
N LEU A 156 -10.21 -14.20 4.97
CA LEU A 156 -11.43 -13.69 4.35
C LEU A 156 -11.67 -14.30 2.99
N LEU A 157 -10.66 -14.32 2.10
CA LEU A 157 -10.82 -14.86 0.75
C LEU A 157 -11.27 -16.33 0.72
N LYS A 158 -11.00 -17.13 1.76
CA LYS A 158 -11.50 -18.51 1.85
C LYS A 158 -13.00 -18.57 2.15
N ASP A 159 -13.54 -17.52 2.76
CA ASP A 159 -14.90 -17.45 3.25
C ASP A 159 -15.85 -16.69 2.29
N ILE A 160 -15.34 -16.13 1.18
CA ILE A 160 -16.11 -15.40 0.15
C ILE A 160 -15.96 -15.97 -1.28
N PRO A 161 -16.31 -17.24 -1.53
CA PRO A 161 -16.10 -17.90 -2.82
C PRO A 161 -16.84 -17.22 -3.98
N GLU A 162 -18.00 -16.60 -3.72
CA GLU A 162 -18.76 -15.88 -4.76
C GLU A 162 -18.04 -14.62 -5.25
N SER A 163 -17.35 -13.92 -4.36
CA SER A 163 -16.57 -12.72 -4.69
C SER A 163 -15.30 -13.06 -5.46
N ILE A 164 -14.69 -14.22 -5.18
CA ILE A 164 -13.63 -14.77 -6.03
C ILE A 164 -14.13 -14.97 -7.47
N ALA A 165 -15.31 -15.57 -7.66
CA ALA A 165 -15.87 -15.78 -9.00
C ALA A 165 -16.14 -14.47 -9.75
N LYS A 166 -16.55 -13.42 -9.03
CA LYS A 166 -16.79 -12.06 -9.58
C LYS A 166 -15.51 -11.23 -9.73
N GLY A 167 -14.41 -11.66 -9.09
CA GLY A 167 -13.14 -10.94 -9.07
C GLY A 167 -13.15 -9.64 -8.25
N MET A 168 -14.14 -9.45 -7.36
CA MET A 168 -14.35 -8.22 -6.60
C MET A 168 -14.90 -8.51 -5.20
N VAL A 169 -14.40 -7.79 -4.19
CA VAL A 169 -14.90 -7.79 -2.80
C VAL A 169 -15.94 -6.68 -2.60
N LEU A 170 -16.99 -7.01 -1.88
CA LEU A 170 -18.04 -6.08 -1.45
C LEU A 170 -17.80 -5.58 -0.02
N GLN A 171 -18.32 -4.40 0.30
CA GLN A 171 -18.11 -3.79 1.62
C GLN A 171 -18.80 -4.57 2.74
N GLU A 172 -19.96 -5.14 2.43
CA GLU A 172 -20.79 -5.92 3.33
C GLU A 172 -20.05 -7.18 3.82
N GLU A 173 -19.21 -7.76 2.98
CA GLU A 173 -18.39 -8.93 3.29
C GLU A 173 -17.28 -8.63 4.29
N LEU A 174 -16.78 -7.38 4.32
CA LEU A 174 -15.83 -6.96 5.33
C LEU A 174 -16.51 -6.84 6.70
N ARG A 175 -17.77 -6.42 6.74
CA ARG A 175 -18.50 -6.20 7.99
C ARG A 175 -18.87 -7.50 8.70
N SER A 176 -18.99 -8.61 7.97
CA SER A 176 -19.21 -9.93 8.56
C SER A 176 -17.95 -10.55 9.20
N CYS A 177 -16.78 -9.95 8.97
CA CYS A 177 -15.52 -10.43 9.54
C CYS A 177 -15.48 -10.23 11.06
N LYS A 178 -15.04 -11.29 11.76
CA LYS A 178 -14.73 -11.26 13.19
C LYS A 178 -13.22 -11.25 13.39
N PHE A 179 -12.76 -10.40 14.30
CA PHE A 179 -11.35 -10.21 14.59
C PHE A 179 -11.06 -10.53 16.05
N PHE A 180 -10.01 -11.30 16.30
CA PHE A 180 -9.47 -11.50 17.64
C PHE A 180 -8.39 -10.45 17.91
N VAL A 181 -8.68 -9.53 18.83
CA VAL A 181 -7.80 -8.38 19.13
C VAL A 181 -7.22 -8.45 20.53
N HIS A 182 -6.02 -7.90 20.68
CA HIS A 182 -5.33 -7.82 21.96
C HIS A 182 -5.89 -6.69 22.84
N SER A 183 -5.49 -6.66 24.11
CA SER A 183 -5.86 -5.57 25.02
C SER A 183 -5.35 -4.21 24.52
N LYS A 184 -6.06 -3.14 24.90
CA LYS A 184 -5.70 -1.74 24.53
C LYS A 184 -4.23 -1.42 24.85
N THR A 185 -3.72 -1.89 25.99
CA THR A 185 -2.31 -1.69 26.40
C THR A 185 -1.33 -2.37 25.44
N LYS A 186 -1.63 -3.60 25.00
CA LYS A 186 -0.82 -4.34 24.03
C LYS A 186 -0.83 -3.66 22.67
N ILE A 187 -2.00 -3.21 22.20
CA ILE A 187 -2.17 -2.48 20.94
C ILE A 187 -1.37 -1.17 20.96
N ALA A 188 -1.53 -0.36 22.01
CA ALA A 188 -0.83 0.92 22.16
C ALA A 188 0.70 0.73 22.17
N LYS A 189 1.19 -0.30 22.88
CA LYS A 189 2.61 -0.65 22.88
C LYS A 189 3.10 -1.04 21.48
N PHE A 190 2.38 -1.91 20.78
CA PHE A 190 2.72 -2.34 19.42
C PHE A 190 2.78 -1.15 18.45
N ASN A 191 1.76 -0.29 18.46
CA ASN A 191 1.71 0.90 17.62
C ASN A 191 2.90 1.83 17.87
N ARG A 192 3.25 2.06 19.14
CA ARG A 192 4.40 2.89 19.51
C ARG A 192 5.71 2.30 19.01
N GLU A 193 5.90 0.99 19.15
CA GLU A 193 7.12 0.29 18.71
C GLU A 193 7.25 0.22 17.19
N CYS A 194 6.14 0.03 16.46
CA CYS A 194 6.16 -0.13 15.00
C CYS A 194 6.06 1.19 14.24
N ARG A 195 5.66 2.29 14.87
CA ARG A 195 5.53 3.60 14.20
C ARG A 195 6.83 4.07 13.52
N PRO A 196 8.02 3.98 14.14
CA PRO A 196 9.26 4.33 13.46
C PRO A 196 9.51 3.47 12.22
N ALA A 197 9.23 2.16 12.29
CA ALA A 197 9.40 1.24 11.18
C ALA A 197 8.50 1.62 9.99
N PHE A 198 7.21 1.93 10.24
CA PHE A 198 6.29 2.39 9.19
C PHE A 198 6.76 3.71 8.56
N ASN A 199 7.24 4.66 9.39
CA ASN A 199 7.78 5.92 8.88
C ASN A 199 9.02 5.69 7.99
N SER A 200 9.92 4.79 8.40
CA SER A 200 11.09 4.41 7.61
C SER A 200 10.70 3.74 6.29
N GLN A 201 9.74 2.83 6.29
CA GLN A 201 9.27 2.20 5.05
C GLN A 201 8.62 3.21 4.12
N LYS A 202 7.82 4.15 4.63
CA LYS A 202 7.29 5.26 3.81
C LYS A 202 8.41 6.06 3.13
N ALA A 203 9.46 6.39 3.88
CA ALA A 203 10.61 7.11 3.33
C ALA A 203 11.36 6.27 2.27
N ILE A 204 11.62 4.99 2.54
CA ILE A 204 12.30 4.09 1.60
C ILE A 204 11.48 3.89 0.32
N GLU A 205 10.17 3.70 0.42
CA GLU A 205 9.31 3.54 -0.76
C GLU A 205 9.27 4.80 -1.62
N TRP A 206 9.38 5.98 -0.99
CA TRP A 206 9.55 7.23 -1.74
C TRP A 206 10.91 7.31 -2.44
N GLU A 207 11.99 6.90 -1.78
CA GLU A 207 13.31 6.82 -2.42
C GLU A 207 13.30 5.84 -3.61
N LEU A 208 12.68 4.67 -3.45
CA LEU A 208 12.52 3.68 -4.51
C LEU A 208 11.75 4.26 -5.70
N TYR A 209 10.65 4.97 -5.45
CA TYR A 209 9.91 5.66 -6.50
C TYR A 209 10.82 6.65 -7.25
N ARG A 210 11.52 7.53 -6.54
CA ARG A 210 12.42 8.52 -7.15
C ARG A 210 13.54 7.87 -7.97
N PHE A 211 14.15 6.81 -7.45
CA PHE A 211 15.23 6.10 -8.15
C PHE A 211 14.73 5.35 -9.40
N ASN A 212 13.51 4.81 -9.37
CA ASN A 212 12.90 4.20 -10.56
C ASN A 212 12.63 5.25 -11.65
N ARG A 213 12.13 6.43 -11.29
CA ARG A 213 11.95 7.55 -12.24
C ARG A 213 13.26 7.95 -12.89
N LEU A 214 14.30 8.17 -12.09
CA LEU A 214 15.63 8.51 -12.60
C LEU A 214 16.20 7.40 -13.50
N LYS A 215 15.94 6.13 -13.16
CA LYS A 215 16.33 4.99 -14.00
C LYS A 215 15.63 5.02 -15.36
N GLU A 216 14.31 5.24 -15.39
CA GLU A 216 13.53 5.35 -16.64
C GLU A 216 14.06 6.49 -17.53
N GLU A 217 14.39 7.64 -16.95
CA GLU A 217 14.97 8.79 -17.68
C GLU A 217 16.33 8.45 -18.30
N GLU A 218 17.22 7.81 -17.53
CA GLU A 218 18.52 7.37 -18.02
C GLU A 218 18.39 6.32 -19.13
N GLU A 219 17.46 5.37 -19.00
CA GLU A 219 17.18 4.37 -20.03
C GLU A 219 16.68 5.02 -21.32
N LYS A 220 15.77 6.00 -21.25
CA LYS A 220 15.31 6.77 -22.41
C LYS A 220 16.45 7.55 -23.07
N ALA A 221 17.33 8.17 -22.29
CA ALA A 221 18.49 8.89 -22.82
C ALA A 221 19.45 7.95 -23.56
N ILE A 222 19.75 6.78 -22.99
CA ILE A 222 20.59 5.76 -23.64
C ILE A 222 19.97 5.27 -24.95
N GLN A 223 18.66 4.99 -24.95
CA GLN A 223 17.93 4.57 -26.15
C GLN A 223 18.01 5.63 -27.25
N MET A 224 17.76 6.90 -26.91
CA MET A 224 17.85 8.01 -27.85
C MET A 224 19.26 8.17 -28.43
N CYS A 225 20.30 8.12 -27.60
CA CYS A 225 21.69 8.17 -28.07
C CYS A 225 22.03 6.98 -29.00
N THR A 226 21.49 5.79 -28.71
CA THR A 226 21.70 4.60 -29.53
C THR A 226 21.01 4.73 -30.88
N PHE A 227 19.76 5.20 -30.90
CA PHE A 227 19.00 5.47 -32.11
C PHE A 227 19.67 6.53 -32.99
N LEU A 228 20.12 7.66 -32.41
CA LEU A 228 20.83 8.70 -33.16
C LEU A 228 22.11 8.18 -33.82
N LYS A 229 22.87 7.31 -33.12
CA LYS A 229 24.05 6.66 -33.70
C LYS A 229 23.71 5.75 -34.88
N GLN A 230 22.56 5.07 -34.85
CA GLN A 230 22.10 4.21 -35.95
C GLN A 230 21.65 5.00 -37.19
N ILE A 231 21.20 6.25 -37.03
CA ILE A 231 20.82 7.12 -38.16
C ILE A 231 22.04 7.77 -38.84
N HIS A 232 23.12 8.00 -38.09
CA HIS A 232 24.33 8.68 -38.59
C HIS A 232 25.39 7.70 -39.14
N TRP A 233 25.04 6.42 -39.25
CA TRP A 233 25.81 5.34 -39.89
C TRP A 233 25.06 4.86 -41.13
#